data_AF-A0AAV8YJ85-F1
#
_entry.id   AF-A0AAV8YJ85-F1
#
_cell.length_a   1.000
_cell.length_b   1.000
_cell.length_c   1.000
_cell.angle_alpha   90.00
_cell.angle_beta   90.00
_cell.angle_gamma   90.00
#
_symmetry.space_group_name_H-M   'P 1'
#
loop_
_entity.id
_entity.type
_entity.pdbx_description
1 polymer ?
#
loop_
_entity_poly.entity_id
_entity_poly.type
_entity_poly.pdbx_seq_one_letter_code
_entity_poly.pdbx_strand_id
1 'polypeptide(L)'
;MENGLNSLSLIWGPIIEDENLDNALIVGPMEYNMEVGNMNQIPTLIGFNSEELVYFLRGVPDVSVFLAPLGSYFDEDTSRLINNKFNMTAENKVKAGEELRRIYTETSFEEDVSALVRFLSDQSYSTPSARQAVLQSKYTYVYLYQFSYSGLIGGNTVHIEGADNVGHTEELMNPTPTKDELLDNVIWEKASPDNVTYLSINVTLEMKTNVKRYKEFVPNL
;
A
#
# COMPACT_ATOMS: atom_id res chain seq x y z
N MET A 1 -4.14 -2.53 -24.53
CA MET A 1 -4.41 -2.37 -23.09
C MET A 1 -4.05 -0.94 -22.73
N GLU A 2 -5.02 -0.03 -22.74
CA GLU A 2 -4.82 1.41 -22.45
C GLU A 2 -4.95 1.77 -20.96
N ASN A 3 -5.29 0.79 -20.12
CA ASN A 3 -5.44 0.98 -18.70
C ASN A 3 -4.13 0.58 -18.02
N GLY A 4 -3.38 1.56 -17.50
CA GLY A 4 -2.30 1.29 -16.54
C GLY A 4 -2.84 0.41 -15.41
N LEU A 5 -1.99 -0.47 -14.87
CA LEU A 5 -2.40 -1.47 -13.88
C LEU A 5 -3.06 -0.82 -12.66
N ASN A 6 -4.38 -0.75 -12.68
CA ASN A 6 -5.14 -0.99 -11.47
C ASN A 6 -5.12 -2.51 -11.31
N SER A 7 -4.54 -2.99 -10.21
CA SER A 7 -4.46 -4.41 -9.84
C SER A 7 -5.80 -5.16 -9.84
N LEU A 8 -6.91 -4.42 -10.00
CA LEU A 8 -8.23 -4.93 -10.36
C LEU A 8 -8.88 -3.96 -11.38
N SER A 9 -8.71 -4.18 -12.68
CA SER A 9 -9.54 -3.48 -13.69
C SER A 9 -10.96 -4.04 -13.63
N LEU A 10 -11.71 -3.60 -12.62
CA LEU A 10 -13.10 -3.95 -12.44
C LEU A 10 -13.93 -3.16 -13.45
N ILE A 11 -14.70 -3.88 -14.27
CA ILE A 11 -15.68 -3.26 -15.17
C ILE A 11 -16.77 -2.54 -14.35
N TRP A 12 -17.04 -3.04 -13.14
CA TRP A 12 -18.02 -2.48 -12.20
C TRP A 12 -17.31 -2.12 -10.90
N GLY A 13 -17.31 -0.84 -10.54
CA GLY A 13 -16.70 -0.33 -9.32
C GLY A 13 -17.25 1.05 -8.95
N PRO A 14 -16.78 1.64 -7.85
CA PRO A 14 -17.16 2.99 -7.45
C PRO A 14 -16.84 4.00 -8.57
N ILE A 15 -17.78 4.90 -8.85
CA ILE A 15 -17.62 5.99 -9.82
C ILE A 15 -17.82 7.34 -9.13
N ILE A 16 -17.36 8.42 -9.77
CA ILE A 16 -17.80 9.76 -9.41
C ILE A 16 -19.22 9.94 -9.94
N GLU A 17 -20.15 10.27 -9.06
CA GLU A 17 -21.57 10.45 -9.34
C GLU A 17 -21.91 11.89 -9.74
N ASP A 18 -23.04 12.08 -10.41
CA ASP A 18 -23.63 13.40 -10.63
C ASP A 18 -24.13 13.95 -9.28
N GLU A 19 -23.66 15.13 -8.90
CA GLU A 19 -24.01 15.78 -7.64
C GLU A 19 -25.50 16.12 -7.51
N ASN A 20 -26.24 16.13 -8.63
CA ASN A 20 -27.68 16.39 -8.64
C ASN A 20 -28.54 15.16 -8.31
N LEU A 21 -27.94 13.98 -8.11
CA LEU A 21 -28.68 12.79 -7.69
C LEU A 21 -29.02 12.87 -6.20
N ASP A 22 -30.29 12.61 -5.86
CA ASP A 22 -30.81 12.71 -4.47
C ASP A 22 -30.05 11.86 -3.45
N ASN A 23 -29.32 10.84 -3.90
CA ASN A 23 -28.58 9.89 -3.06
C ASN A 23 -27.12 9.69 -3.52
N ALA A 24 -26.52 10.70 -4.16
CA ALA A 24 -25.11 10.66 -4.55
C ALA A 24 -24.22 10.38 -3.33
N LEU A 25 -23.35 9.37 -3.41
CA LEU A 25 -22.43 8.97 -2.34
C LEU A 25 -21.01 9.50 -2.60
N ILE A 26 -20.53 9.38 -3.83
CA ILE A 26 -19.17 9.77 -4.23
C ILE A 26 -19.26 10.96 -5.19
N VAL A 27 -19.23 12.16 -4.63
CA VAL A 27 -19.22 13.42 -5.40
C VAL A 27 -17.79 13.97 -5.43
N GLY A 28 -17.23 14.12 -6.63
CA GLY A 28 -15.87 14.57 -6.87
C GLY A 28 -14.77 13.54 -6.56
N PRO A 29 -13.49 13.85 -6.85
CA PRO A 29 -12.38 12.94 -6.60
C PRO A 29 -12.13 12.72 -5.10
N MET A 30 -12.08 11.45 -4.67
CA MET A 30 -11.90 11.10 -3.25
C MET A 30 -10.62 11.68 -2.61
N GLU A 31 -9.50 11.65 -3.32
CA GLU A 31 -8.24 12.22 -2.81
C GLU A 31 -8.38 13.74 -2.61
N TYR A 32 -8.98 14.45 -3.57
CA TYR A 32 -9.21 15.89 -3.44
C TYR A 32 -10.13 16.22 -2.27
N ASN A 33 -11.22 15.46 -2.11
CA ASN A 33 -12.11 15.60 -0.95
C ASN A 33 -11.37 15.43 0.38
N MET A 34 -10.45 14.47 0.48
CA MET A 34 -9.59 14.31 1.66
C MET A 34 -8.63 15.49 1.83
N GLU A 35 -8.05 15.99 0.73
CA GLU A 35 -7.11 17.10 0.74
C GLU A 35 -7.71 18.41 1.24
N VAL A 36 -8.96 18.70 0.89
CA VAL A 36 -9.68 19.92 1.29
C VAL A 36 -10.55 19.76 2.53
N GLY A 37 -10.58 18.56 3.13
CA GLY A 37 -11.35 18.27 4.34
C GLY A 37 -12.85 18.04 4.13
N ASN A 38 -13.28 17.77 2.89
CA ASN A 38 -14.63 17.39 2.51
C ASN A 38 -14.89 15.89 2.76
N MET A 39 -14.78 15.48 4.02
CA MET A 39 -15.08 14.14 4.50
C MET A 39 -15.68 14.20 5.91
N ASN A 40 -16.07 13.06 6.47
CA ASN A 40 -16.41 12.99 7.89
C ASN A 40 -15.14 13.12 8.74
N GLN A 41 -15.07 14.19 9.54
CA GLN A 41 -13.90 14.53 10.37
C GLN A 41 -13.88 13.79 11.72
N ILE A 42 -14.01 12.47 11.70
CA ILE A 42 -14.03 11.63 12.91
C ILE A 42 -12.67 10.95 13.15
N PRO A 43 -12.30 10.67 14.41
CA PRO A 43 -11.12 9.87 14.71
C PRO A 43 -11.15 8.55 13.94
N THR A 44 -10.08 8.25 13.21
CA THR A 44 -10.02 7.12 12.27
C THR A 44 -8.78 6.27 12.53
N LEU A 45 -8.95 4.96 12.46
CA LEU A 45 -7.88 3.98 12.47
C LEU A 45 -7.70 3.42 11.05
N ILE A 46 -6.48 3.46 10.52
CA ILE A 46 -6.11 2.97 9.20
C ILE A 46 -4.98 1.94 9.37
N GLY A 47 -4.94 0.90 8.55
CA GLY A 47 -3.78 0.02 8.51
C GLY A 47 -3.73 -0.86 7.28
N PHE A 48 -2.62 -1.59 7.20
CA PHE A 48 -2.24 -2.47 6.10
C PHE A 48 -1.29 -3.56 6.64
N ASN A 49 -1.11 -4.62 5.87
CA ASN A 49 -0.20 -5.71 6.20
C ASN A 49 1.21 -5.47 5.65
N SER A 50 2.19 -6.17 6.20
CA SER A 50 3.58 -5.94 5.84
C SER A 50 3.94 -6.32 4.41
N GLU A 51 3.24 -7.25 3.76
CA GLU A 51 3.50 -7.59 2.35
C GLU A 51 2.22 -8.03 1.63
N GLU A 52 1.29 -7.12 1.49
CA GLU A 52 -0.08 -7.35 0.99
C GLU A 52 -0.18 -8.32 -0.22
N LEU A 53 0.75 -8.22 -1.18
CA LEU A 53 0.72 -9.05 -2.39
C LEU A 53 0.93 -10.55 -2.12
N VAL A 54 1.67 -10.96 -1.07
CA VAL A 54 2.02 -12.39 -0.89
C VAL A 54 0.79 -13.28 -0.70
N TYR A 55 -0.35 -12.70 -0.27
CA TYR A 55 -1.63 -13.41 -0.23
C TYR A 55 -2.07 -13.94 -1.61
N PHE A 56 -1.84 -13.15 -2.67
CA PHE A 56 -2.27 -13.49 -4.04
C PHE A 56 -1.32 -14.47 -4.73
N LEU A 57 -0.18 -14.79 -4.11
CA LEU A 57 0.81 -15.74 -4.62
C LEU A 57 0.65 -17.13 -4.00
N ARG A 58 -0.34 -17.31 -3.12
CA ARG A 58 -0.62 -18.60 -2.49
C ARG A 58 -0.98 -19.65 -3.53
N GLY A 59 -0.32 -20.81 -3.43
CA GLY A 59 -0.51 -21.92 -4.38
C GLY A 59 0.26 -21.79 -5.69
N VAL A 60 1.03 -20.72 -5.89
CA VAL A 60 1.98 -20.61 -6.99
C VAL A 60 3.20 -21.50 -6.68
N PRO A 61 3.53 -22.51 -7.52
CA PRO A 61 4.62 -23.45 -7.21
C PRO A 61 6.01 -22.80 -7.22
N ASP A 62 6.23 -21.86 -8.14
CA ASP A 62 7.46 -21.08 -8.26
C ASP A 62 7.09 -19.62 -8.54
N VAL A 63 7.18 -18.79 -7.50
CA VAL A 63 6.81 -17.38 -7.57
C VAL A 63 7.72 -16.61 -8.51
N SER A 64 9.02 -16.96 -8.55
CA SER A 64 9.98 -16.28 -9.41
C SER A 64 9.66 -16.50 -10.87
N VAL A 65 9.37 -17.74 -11.27
CA VAL A 65 8.96 -18.06 -12.64
C VAL A 65 7.62 -17.41 -12.99
N PHE A 66 6.68 -17.35 -12.04
CA PHE A 66 5.37 -16.75 -12.26
C PHE A 66 5.42 -15.23 -12.46
N LEU A 67 6.26 -14.53 -11.70
CA LEU A 67 6.35 -13.07 -11.71
C LEU A 67 7.37 -12.50 -12.69
N ALA A 68 8.40 -13.26 -13.08
CA ALA A 68 9.42 -12.81 -14.02
C ALA A 68 8.85 -12.21 -15.32
N PRO A 69 7.83 -12.79 -15.99
CA PRO A 69 7.22 -12.16 -17.17
C PRO A 69 6.58 -10.80 -16.90
N LEU A 70 6.01 -10.60 -15.71
CA LEU A 70 5.45 -9.30 -15.31
C LEU A 70 6.57 -8.30 -15.00
N GLY A 71 7.66 -8.75 -14.37
CA GLY A 71 8.86 -7.94 -14.18
C GLY A 71 9.42 -7.47 -15.52
N SER A 72 9.63 -8.40 -16.45
CA SER A 72 10.12 -8.13 -17.81
C SER A 72 9.22 -7.12 -18.54
N TYR A 73 7.90 -7.26 -18.43
CA TYR A 73 6.95 -6.30 -18.99
C TYR A 73 7.15 -4.86 -18.48
N PHE A 74 7.50 -4.68 -17.20
CA PHE A 74 7.83 -3.36 -16.67
C PHE A 74 9.23 -2.89 -17.03
N ASP A 75 10.18 -3.80 -17.12
CA ASP A 75 11.57 -3.49 -17.45
C ASP A 75 11.77 -3.08 -18.92
N GLU A 76 10.97 -3.64 -19.84
CA GLU A 76 10.94 -3.26 -21.26
C GLU A 76 10.56 -1.78 -21.48
N ASP A 77 9.68 -1.24 -20.63
CA ASP A 77 9.20 0.13 -20.72
C ASP A 77 8.71 0.59 -19.34
N THR A 78 9.61 1.28 -18.63
CA THR A 78 9.38 1.77 -17.27
C THR A 78 8.24 2.78 -17.19
N SER A 79 7.81 3.38 -18.30
CA SER A 79 6.63 4.25 -18.30
C SER A 79 5.35 3.49 -17.90
N ARG A 80 5.35 2.15 -18.01
CA ARG A 80 4.26 1.26 -17.58
C ARG A 80 4.10 1.21 -16.05
N LEU A 81 5.13 1.58 -15.29
CA LEU A 81 5.09 1.70 -13.82
C LEU A 81 4.29 2.94 -13.37
N ILE A 82 4.05 3.88 -14.27
CA ILE A 82 3.39 5.15 -13.98
C ILE A 82 1.96 5.14 -14.52
N ASN A 83 0.99 5.63 -13.74
CA ASN A 83 -0.39 5.68 -14.18
C ASN A 83 -0.58 6.63 -15.38
N ASN A 84 -1.38 6.24 -16.38
CA ASN A 84 -1.67 7.08 -17.56
C ASN A 84 -2.51 8.33 -17.22
N LYS A 85 -3.10 8.41 -16.03
CA LYS A 85 -3.87 9.57 -15.55
C LYS A 85 -3.01 10.76 -15.12
N PHE A 86 -1.70 10.57 -14.95
CA PHE A 86 -0.80 11.69 -14.67
C PHE A 86 -0.62 12.55 -15.92
N ASN A 87 -0.78 13.87 -15.77
CA ASN A 87 -0.53 14.82 -16.84
C ASN A 87 0.99 14.98 -17.07
N MET A 88 1.58 14.04 -17.78
CA MET A 88 3.02 13.94 -18.02
C MET A 88 3.31 13.66 -19.50
N THR A 89 4.42 14.20 -19.99
CA THR A 89 4.95 13.81 -21.31
C THR A 89 5.44 12.35 -21.26
N ALA A 90 5.47 11.67 -22.40
CA ALA A 90 6.00 10.31 -22.49
C ALA A 90 7.45 10.22 -21.96
N GLU A 91 8.30 11.21 -22.29
CA GLU A 91 9.68 11.29 -21.79
C GLU A 91 9.74 11.38 -20.26
N ASN A 92 8.95 12.25 -19.64
CA ASN A 92 8.93 12.38 -18.19
C ASN A 92 8.37 11.13 -17.50
N LYS A 93 7.46 10.41 -18.18
CA LYS A 93 6.87 9.17 -17.67
C LYS A 93 7.90 8.05 -17.61
N VAL A 94 8.74 7.91 -18.64
CA VAL A 94 9.88 6.97 -18.64
C VAL A 94 10.85 7.31 -17.50
N LYS A 95 11.27 8.58 -17.39
CA LYS A 95 12.19 9.01 -16.31
C LYS A 95 11.62 8.72 -14.92
N ALA A 96 10.36 9.07 -14.68
CA ALA A 96 9.70 8.78 -13.40
C ALA A 96 9.60 7.28 -13.13
N GLY A 97 9.34 6.47 -14.15
CA GLY A 97 9.33 5.01 -14.05
C GLY A 97 10.71 4.44 -13.69
N GLU A 98 11.79 4.97 -14.29
CA GLU A 98 13.16 4.57 -13.96
C GLU A 98 13.52 4.90 -12.51
N GLU A 99 13.20 6.11 -12.04
CA GLU A 99 13.41 6.50 -10.64
C GLU A 99 12.56 5.63 -9.69
N LEU A 100 11.30 5.36 -10.06
CA LEU A 100 10.42 4.50 -9.28
C LEU A 100 10.96 3.06 -9.19
N ARG A 101 11.50 2.49 -10.27
CA ARG A 101 12.13 1.17 -10.21
C ARG A 101 13.35 1.17 -9.29
N ARG A 102 14.20 2.19 -9.37
CA ARG A 102 15.43 2.31 -8.55
C ARG A 102 15.17 2.37 -7.06
N ILE A 103 14.00 2.83 -6.64
CA ILE A 103 13.57 2.72 -5.24
C ILE A 103 13.57 1.24 -4.82
N TYR A 104 13.12 0.31 -5.66
CA TYR A 104 12.92 -1.11 -5.35
C TYR A 104 14.09 -2.02 -5.66
N THR A 105 14.80 -1.79 -6.76
CA THR A 105 15.90 -2.63 -7.19
C THR A 105 16.94 -1.83 -7.98
N GLU A 106 18.21 -2.20 -7.81
CA GLU A 106 19.34 -1.72 -8.62
C GLU A 106 19.54 -2.56 -9.90
N THR A 107 18.83 -3.69 -10.03
CA THR A 107 18.83 -4.57 -11.20
C THR A 107 17.55 -4.37 -12.03
N SER A 108 16.79 -5.43 -12.27
CA SER A 108 15.51 -5.46 -12.97
C SER A 108 14.46 -6.14 -12.08
N PHE A 109 13.18 -5.89 -12.33
CA PHE A 109 12.11 -6.62 -11.65
C PHE A 109 12.01 -8.08 -12.11
N GLU A 110 12.46 -8.38 -13.33
CA GLU A 110 12.60 -9.76 -13.81
C GLU A 110 13.61 -10.57 -12.98
N GLU A 111 14.76 -9.97 -12.64
CA GLU A 111 15.82 -10.62 -11.85
C GLU A 111 15.55 -10.55 -10.34
N ASP A 112 14.96 -9.46 -9.85
CA ASP A 112 14.57 -9.27 -8.45
C ASP A 112 13.03 -9.24 -8.30
N VAL A 113 12.43 -10.43 -8.33
CA VAL A 113 10.98 -10.58 -8.15
C VAL A 113 10.51 -10.15 -6.76
N SER A 114 11.38 -10.13 -5.75
CA SER A 114 11.04 -9.64 -4.41
C SER A 114 10.82 -8.12 -4.41
N ALA A 115 11.60 -7.38 -5.20
CA ALA A 115 11.38 -5.96 -5.44
C ALA A 115 10.05 -5.71 -6.14
N LEU A 116 9.67 -6.56 -7.10
CA LEU A 116 8.38 -6.46 -7.79
C LEU A 116 7.21 -6.69 -6.81
N VAL A 117 7.34 -7.67 -5.92
CA VAL A 117 6.35 -7.94 -4.86
C VAL A 117 6.18 -6.72 -3.95
N ARG A 118 7.28 -6.18 -3.43
CA ARG A 118 7.27 -4.97 -2.59
C ARG A 118 6.62 -3.79 -3.31
N PHE A 119 6.96 -3.57 -4.58
CA PHE A 119 6.36 -2.50 -5.40
C PHE A 119 4.85 -2.67 -5.57
N LEU A 120 4.37 -3.88 -5.85
CA LEU A 120 2.96 -4.19 -6.04
C LEU A 120 2.14 -4.10 -4.74
N SER A 121 2.73 -4.51 -3.61
CA SER A 121 2.16 -4.28 -2.27
C SER A 121 2.02 -2.78 -1.97
N ASP A 122 3.12 -2.05 -2.11
CA ASP A 122 3.17 -0.64 -1.74
C ASP A 122 2.27 0.23 -2.63
N GLN A 123 2.23 -0.01 -3.95
CA GLN A 123 1.41 0.79 -4.84
C GLN A 123 -0.10 0.54 -4.66
N SER A 124 -0.50 -0.68 -4.31
CA SER A 124 -1.91 -1.07 -4.23
C SER A 124 -2.53 -0.80 -2.86
N TYR A 125 -1.72 -0.82 -1.79
CA TYR A 125 -2.23 -0.82 -0.42
C TYR A 125 -1.51 0.20 0.48
N SER A 126 -0.19 0.05 0.70
CA SER A 126 0.53 0.83 1.72
C SER A 126 0.58 2.32 1.38
N THR A 127 0.94 2.66 0.14
CA THR A 127 1.07 4.06 -0.34
C THR A 127 -0.26 4.81 -0.31
N PRO A 128 -1.38 4.29 -0.90
CA PRO A 128 -2.67 4.99 -0.82
C PRO A 128 -3.18 5.10 0.62
N SER A 129 -2.96 4.09 1.49
CA SER A 129 -3.34 4.15 2.90
C SER A 129 -2.58 5.23 3.66
N ALA A 130 -1.25 5.31 3.47
CA ALA A 130 -0.42 6.36 4.04
C ALA A 130 -0.80 7.76 3.52
N ARG A 131 -1.11 7.87 2.21
CA ARG A 131 -1.58 9.11 1.59
C ARG A 131 -2.89 9.59 2.22
N GLN A 132 -3.87 8.70 2.38
CA GLN A 132 -5.12 9.03 3.07
C GLN A 132 -4.86 9.48 4.51
N ALA A 133 -4.02 8.75 5.25
CA ALA A 133 -3.69 9.10 6.63
C ALA A 133 -3.10 10.52 6.74
N VAL A 134 -2.17 10.87 5.86
CA VAL A 134 -1.58 12.22 5.77
C VAL A 134 -2.65 13.27 5.49
N LEU A 135 -3.45 13.10 4.44
CA LEU A 135 -4.45 14.11 4.06
C LEU A 135 -5.50 14.31 5.15
N GLN A 136 -6.01 13.22 5.72
CA GLN A 136 -7.05 13.25 6.74
C GLN A 136 -6.55 13.76 8.10
N SER A 137 -5.28 13.50 8.44
CA SER A 137 -4.66 13.97 9.71
C SER A 137 -4.60 15.48 9.86
N LYS A 138 -4.76 16.25 8.77
CA LYS A 138 -4.88 17.72 8.79
C LYS A 138 -6.16 18.20 9.49
N TYR A 139 -7.18 17.35 9.58
CA TYR A 139 -8.53 17.73 10.01
C TYR A 139 -9.08 16.92 11.18
N THR A 140 -8.60 15.69 11.38
CA THR A 140 -9.05 14.82 12.48
C THR A 140 -7.94 13.88 12.95
N TYR A 141 -8.15 13.17 14.05
CA TYR A 141 -7.15 12.24 14.57
C TYR A 141 -7.08 10.98 13.72
N VAL A 142 -5.88 10.66 13.25
CA VAL A 142 -5.61 9.43 12.51
C VAL A 142 -4.57 8.61 13.25
N TYR A 143 -4.90 7.34 13.48
CA TYR A 143 -3.98 6.33 13.98
C TYR A 143 -3.68 5.36 12.83
N LEU A 144 -2.40 5.07 12.61
CA LEU A 144 -1.95 4.19 11.54
C LEU A 144 -1.27 2.95 12.15
N TYR A 145 -1.56 1.76 11.64
CA TYR A 145 -0.82 0.54 11.98
C TYR A 145 -0.29 -0.19 10.75
N GLN A 146 0.76 -0.97 10.97
CA GLN A 146 1.19 -2.03 10.07
C GLN A 146 1.09 -3.35 10.83
N PHE A 147 0.33 -4.30 10.30
CA PHE A 147 0.31 -5.66 10.83
C PHE A 147 1.39 -6.51 10.15
N SER A 148 2.28 -7.10 10.95
CA SER A 148 3.50 -7.79 10.49
C SER A 148 3.77 -9.08 11.25
N TYR A 149 2.84 -9.51 12.10
CA TYR A 149 2.95 -10.79 12.79
C TYR A 149 2.76 -11.92 11.77
N SER A 150 3.85 -12.60 11.44
CA SER A 150 3.85 -13.82 10.64
C SER A 150 3.93 -15.02 11.59
N GLY A 151 2.90 -15.85 11.59
CA GLY A 151 2.79 -16.97 12.52
C GLY A 151 1.84 -18.05 12.04
N LEU A 152 1.71 -19.12 12.83
CA LEU A 152 0.97 -20.34 12.50
C LEU A 152 -0.50 -20.10 12.09
N ILE A 153 -1.09 -18.98 12.51
CA ILE A 153 -2.50 -18.64 12.31
C ILE A 153 -2.75 -17.88 11.00
N GLY A 154 -1.77 -17.14 10.47
CA GLY A 154 -1.93 -16.38 9.22
C GLY A 154 -2.19 -17.27 8.01
N GLY A 155 -1.71 -18.53 8.06
CA GLY A 155 -2.01 -19.55 7.05
C GLY A 155 -1.43 -19.25 5.67
N ASN A 156 -0.62 -18.21 5.54
CA ASN A 156 0.23 -17.96 4.39
C ASN A 156 1.52 -18.78 4.50
N THR A 157 1.86 -19.43 3.41
CA THR A 157 3.04 -20.30 3.29
C THR A 157 4.01 -19.79 2.23
N VAL A 158 3.72 -18.62 1.65
CA VAL A 158 4.56 -17.99 0.64
C VAL A 158 5.63 -17.20 1.35
N HIS A 159 6.89 -17.58 1.12
CA HIS A 159 8.07 -16.87 1.58
C HIS A 159 8.93 -16.53 0.37
N ILE A 160 9.23 -15.24 0.23
CA ILE A 160 10.03 -14.71 -0.86
C ILE A 160 11.19 -13.98 -0.20
N GLU A 161 12.40 -14.47 -0.40
CA GLU A 161 13.60 -13.82 0.14
C GLU A 161 13.67 -12.37 -0.37
N GLY A 162 13.80 -11.40 0.53
CA GLY A 162 13.80 -9.97 0.21
C GLY A 162 12.45 -9.27 0.33
N ALA A 163 11.36 -9.99 0.61
CA ALA A 163 10.03 -9.44 0.89
C ALA A 163 9.60 -9.72 2.35
N ASP A 164 8.64 -8.94 2.84
CA ASP A 164 7.96 -9.21 4.12
C ASP A 164 6.97 -10.40 3.97
N ASN A 165 6.39 -10.87 5.09
CA ASN A 165 5.72 -12.19 5.12
C ASN A 165 4.21 -12.19 5.39
N VAL A 166 3.59 -11.03 5.60
CA VAL A 166 2.17 -10.95 5.96
C VAL A 166 1.36 -10.36 4.82
N GLY A 167 0.65 -11.23 4.11
CA GLY A 167 -0.19 -10.91 2.98
C GLY A 167 -1.54 -10.35 3.38
N HIS A 168 -2.27 -9.84 2.38
CA HIS A 168 -3.62 -9.34 2.53
C HIS A 168 -4.52 -10.32 3.31
N THR A 169 -5.40 -9.81 4.17
CA THR A 169 -6.37 -10.54 5.01
C THR A 169 -5.82 -11.35 6.19
N GLU A 170 -4.50 -11.50 6.35
CA GLU A 170 -3.94 -12.29 7.45
C GLU A 170 -4.21 -11.71 8.84
N GLU A 171 -4.38 -10.39 8.95
CA GLU A 171 -4.76 -9.66 10.17
C GLU A 171 -6.18 -9.95 10.65
N LEU A 172 -7.05 -10.47 9.77
CA LEU A 172 -8.42 -10.88 10.11
C LEU A 172 -8.47 -12.22 10.83
N MET A 173 -7.38 -12.99 10.78
CA MET A 173 -7.29 -14.25 11.51
C MET A 173 -7.13 -13.94 12.99
N ASN A 174 -7.78 -14.72 13.87
CA ASN A 174 -7.68 -14.52 15.32
C ASN A 174 -6.31 -14.98 15.84
N PRO A 175 -5.29 -14.11 15.98
CA PRO A 175 -3.93 -14.54 16.29
C PRO A 175 -3.78 -14.85 17.80
N THR A 176 -4.80 -14.58 18.61
CA THR A 176 -4.79 -14.66 20.07
C THR A 176 -5.94 -15.55 20.59
N PRO A 177 -5.88 -16.88 20.40
CA PRO A 177 -6.88 -17.80 20.96
C PRO A 177 -6.88 -17.81 22.50
N THR A 178 -5.84 -17.23 23.13
CA THR A 178 -5.70 -17.07 24.58
C THR A 178 -5.47 -15.60 24.93
N LYS A 179 -6.02 -15.17 26.06
CA LYS A 179 -5.86 -13.81 26.59
C LYS A 179 -4.39 -13.54 26.89
N ASP A 180 -3.81 -12.55 26.22
CA ASP A 180 -2.45 -12.09 26.42
C ASP A 180 -2.46 -10.78 27.25
N GLU A 181 -1.55 -10.64 28.21
CA GLU A 181 -1.38 -9.40 28.99
C GLU A 181 -0.71 -8.28 28.16
N LEU A 182 -0.23 -8.62 26.97
CA LEU A 182 0.58 -7.82 26.05
C LEU A 182 -0.23 -6.71 25.32
N LEU A 183 -0.48 -5.60 26.02
CA LEU A 183 -0.50 -4.29 25.36
C LEU A 183 0.79 -3.49 25.62
N ASP A 184 1.79 -4.10 26.27
CA ASP A 184 3.14 -3.58 26.53
C ASP A 184 3.23 -2.10 26.96
N ASN A 185 2.17 -1.57 27.59
CA ASN A 185 2.02 -0.13 27.91
C ASN A 185 2.34 0.82 26.73
N VAL A 186 2.19 0.36 25.48
CA VAL A 186 2.55 1.16 24.30
C VAL A 186 1.52 2.25 24.09
N ILE A 187 1.98 3.50 24.03
CA ILE A 187 1.15 4.66 23.70
C ILE A 187 1.17 4.82 22.18
N TRP A 188 0.01 4.68 21.55
CA TRP A 188 -0.12 4.87 20.11
C TRP A 188 -0.11 6.37 19.77
N GLU A 189 0.95 6.81 19.12
CA GLU A 189 1.06 8.19 18.65
C GLU A 189 0.18 8.43 17.41
N LYS A 190 -0.30 9.66 17.28
CA LYS A 190 -1.11 10.10 16.13
C LYS A 190 -0.19 10.35 14.94
N ALA A 191 -0.64 9.99 13.74
CA ALA A 191 0.03 10.42 12.52
C ALA A 191 -0.17 11.93 12.32
N SER A 192 0.83 12.61 11.74
CA SER A 192 0.73 14.00 11.30
C SER A 192 1.31 14.15 9.89
N PRO A 193 1.02 15.28 9.20
CA PRO A 193 1.59 15.54 7.88
C PRO A 193 3.13 15.53 7.86
N ASP A 194 3.75 16.05 8.94
CA ASP A 194 5.21 16.22 9.03
C ASP A 194 5.92 14.96 9.57
N ASN A 195 5.21 14.12 10.34
CA ASN A 195 5.76 12.93 10.97
C ASN A 195 4.75 11.78 10.97
N VAL A 196 4.69 11.06 9.85
CA VAL A 196 3.84 9.87 9.70
C VAL A 196 4.41 8.73 10.55
N THR A 197 3.84 8.55 11.74
CA THR A 197 4.11 7.44 12.66
C THR A 197 3.08 6.33 12.47
N TYR A 198 3.47 5.09 12.78
CA TYR A 198 2.58 3.93 12.80
C TYR A 198 2.94 2.95 13.91
N LEU A 199 1.95 2.23 14.41
CA LEU A 199 2.15 1.10 15.31
C LEU A 199 2.47 -0.16 14.49
N SER A 200 3.68 -0.68 14.64
CA SER A 200 4.08 -1.98 14.12
C SER A 200 3.57 -3.06 15.07
N ILE A 201 2.65 -3.89 14.59
CA ILE A 201 2.11 -5.04 15.32
C ILE A 201 2.83 -6.29 14.84
N ASN A 202 3.77 -6.80 15.65
CA ASN A 202 4.49 -8.05 15.43
C ASN A 202 4.46 -8.88 16.74
N VAL A 203 5.46 -9.72 16.99
CA VAL A 203 5.74 -10.32 18.30
C VAL A 203 5.92 -9.27 19.40
N THR A 204 6.25 -8.03 19.02
CA THR A 204 6.28 -6.83 19.87
C THR A 204 5.39 -5.73 19.28
N LEU A 205 4.95 -4.81 20.14
CA LEU A 205 4.26 -3.58 19.74
C LEU A 205 5.26 -2.42 19.74
N GLU A 206 5.50 -1.80 18.58
CA GLU A 206 6.53 -0.76 18.44
C GLU A 206 6.02 0.43 17.61
N MET A 207 6.22 1.66 18.11
CA MET A 207 6.01 2.86 17.30
C MET A 207 7.17 3.02 16.31
N LYS A 208 6.85 3.17 15.02
CA LYS A 208 7.82 3.38 13.94
C LYS A 208 7.45 4.63 13.13
N THR A 209 8.45 5.15 12.41
CA THR A 209 8.31 6.28 11.47
C THR A 209 8.59 5.80 10.05
N ASN A 210 8.28 6.64 9.05
CA ASN A 210 8.52 6.35 7.63
C ASN A 210 7.85 5.05 7.19
N VAL A 211 6.52 5.09 7.05
CA VAL A 211 5.73 3.97 6.56
C VAL A 211 6.34 3.44 5.26
N LYS A 212 6.87 2.22 5.30
CA LYS A 212 7.53 1.57 4.16
C LYS A 212 8.51 2.54 3.48
N ARG A 213 8.22 2.94 2.25
CA ARG A 213 9.03 3.85 1.42
C ARG A 213 8.30 5.14 1.07
N TYR A 214 7.25 5.47 1.83
CA TYR A 214 6.34 6.57 1.52
C TYR A 214 7.06 7.92 1.31
N LYS A 215 8.08 8.23 2.13
CA LYS A 215 8.87 9.46 1.99
C LYS A 215 9.76 9.49 0.74
N GLU A 216 10.10 8.34 0.18
CA GLU A 216 10.87 8.27 -1.08
C GLU A 216 9.98 8.66 -2.27
N PHE A 217 8.66 8.41 -2.19
CA PHE A 217 7.68 8.87 -3.17
C PHE A 217 7.24 10.32 -2.96
N VAL A 218 7.23 10.81 -1.71
CA VAL A 218 6.78 12.16 -1.35
C VAL A 218 7.81 12.85 -0.42
N PRO A 219 8.94 13.33 -0.95
CA PRO A 219 10.07 13.79 -0.14
C PRO A 219 9.87 15.16 0.54
N ASN A 220 8.84 15.92 0.14
CA ASN A 220 8.58 17.28 0.62
C ASN A 220 7.44 17.36 1.65
N LEU A 221 7.20 16.27 2.39
CA LEU A 221 6.37 16.23 3.59
C LEU A 221 7.27 16.00 4.82
#